data_AF-A0A1I6KS64-F1
#
_entry.id   AF-A0A1I6KS64-F1
#
_cell.length_a   1.000
_cell.length_b   1.000
_cell.length_c   1.000
_cell.angle_alpha   90.00
_cell.angle_beta   90.00
_cell.angle_gamma   90.00
#
_symmetry.space_group_name_H-M   'P 1'
#
loop_
_entity.id
_entity.type
_entity.pdbx_description
1 polymer ?
#
loop_
_entity_poly.entity_id
_entity_poly.type
_entity_poly.pdbx_seq_one_letter_code
_entity_poly.pdbx_strand_id
1 'polypeptide(L)'
;MTTVFDALDNALFRNNFNATIDRAGASLGAQRVHAALDSVDLNQVSPSEKRVLQSLAGSLSSDGYISGNDADALVSLIHGYATPNSGFGLPALTPAHTPINAPIRMPVAYPGSALFANIFTQLVNQAVQSFRNAAFLGSAANMLAETDQSTGAQRVAQALDNADLSNFSADDRRFVLSLIGYASADGHISRAEANIIIDYIQFASGNPGNITTQPWNVEANDGQHARIDLGHYTLDIDQSSSQFVLTNKATGEVTRIWGDPHFDNNGQAIGTFKGTLTLSLDDGTKLTINTTPAGNGEFYSSKLTITQGDQAIVVDHLNQNSTQPLSIINTPILGRLLDWATDDGTRVYEDTNTRQWVQLDAGGWTHAIDGNFLAMS
;
A
#
# COMPACT_ATOMS: atom_id res chain seq x y z
N MET A 1 14.32 29.13 12.43
CA MET A 1 15.59 28.76 13.07
C MET A 1 15.80 27.30 12.71
N THR A 2 16.67 27.02 11.74
CA THR A 2 16.91 25.66 11.22
C THR A 2 17.39 24.78 12.36
N THR A 3 16.71 23.67 12.62
CA THR A 3 17.12 22.75 13.68
C THR A 3 18.34 21.95 13.23
N VAL A 4 19.12 21.41 14.18
CA VAL A 4 20.22 20.48 13.86
C VAL A 4 19.70 19.28 13.06
N PHE A 5 18.45 18.87 13.28
CA PHE A 5 17.78 17.81 12.53
C PHE A 5 17.47 18.20 11.09
N ASP A 6 17.05 19.44 10.82
CA ASP A 6 16.80 19.92 9.44
C ASP A 6 18.10 20.00 8.63
N ALA A 7 19.20 20.43 9.27
CA ALA A 7 20.51 20.45 8.64
C ALA A 7 21.00 19.03 8.30
N LEU A 8 20.76 18.06 9.16
CA LEU A 8 21.10 16.66 8.93
C LEU A 8 20.24 16.03 7.82
N ASP A 9 18.92 16.29 7.82
CA ASP A 9 18.01 15.83 6.77
C ASP A 9 18.40 16.38 5.39
N ASN A 10 18.69 17.69 5.32
CA ASN A 10 19.16 18.32 4.08
C ASN A 10 20.48 17.71 3.57
N ALA A 11 21.42 17.43 4.48
CA ALA A 11 22.69 16.81 4.13
C ALA A 11 22.49 15.36 3.62
N LEU A 12 21.64 14.58 4.28
CA LEU A 12 21.31 13.21 3.85
C LEU A 12 20.61 13.19 2.50
N PHE A 13 19.58 14.03 2.32
CA PHE A 13 18.89 14.16 1.04
C PHE A 13 19.86 14.52 -0.07
N ARG A 14 20.69 15.56 0.11
CA ARG A 14 21.65 16.00 -0.90
C ARG A 14 22.67 14.92 -1.26
N ASN A 15 23.19 14.19 -0.28
CA ASN A 15 24.11 13.07 -0.55
C ASN A 15 23.45 11.97 -1.37
N ASN A 16 22.22 11.57 -1.01
CA ASN A 16 21.48 10.52 -1.71
C ASN A 16 21.06 10.95 -3.13
N PHE A 17 20.67 12.21 -3.28
CA PHE A 17 20.29 12.79 -4.56
C PHE A 17 21.51 12.84 -5.49
N ASN A 18 22.63 13.39 -5.00
CA ASN A 18 23.87 13.47 -5.78
C ASN A 18 24.40 12.09 -6.17
N ALA A 19 24.41 11.13 -5.25
CA ALA A 19 24.78 9.74 -5.55
C ALA A 19 23.87 9.08 -6.60
N THR A 20 22.63 9.55 -6.75
CA THR A 20 21.70 9.08 -7.79
C THR A 20 22.02 9.73 -9.14
N ILE A 21 22.23 11.04 -9.16
CA ILE A 21 22.65 11.76 -10.37
C ILE A 21 24.02 11.26 -10.88
N ASP A 22 24.96 10.97 -9.98
CA ASP A 22 26.31 10.51 -10.33
C ASP A 22 26.33 9.10 -10.93
N ARG A 23 25.34 8.26 -10.63
CA ARG A 23 25.15 6.95 -11.29
C ARG A 23 24.82 7.10 -12.78
N ALA A 24 24.30 8.25 -13.21
CA ALA A 24 24.08 8.61 -14.61
C ALA A 24 25.35 9.15 -15.32
N GLY A 25 26.52 9.06 -14.67
CA GLY A 25 27.79 9.52 -15.22
C GLY A 25 27.92 11.05 -15.28
N ALA A 26 29.12 11.51 -15.64
CA ALA A 26 29.48 12.93 -15.66
C ALA A 26 28.96 13.69 -16.90
N SER A 27 27.69 13.48 -17.25
CA SER A 27 27.02 14.17 -18.37
C SER A 27 26.81 15.66 -18.08
N LEU A 28 26.65 16.46 -19.14
CA LEU A 28 26.30 17.88 -18.99
C LEU A 28 24.93 18.05 -18.29
N GLY A 29 24.00 17.12 -18.49
CA GLY A 29 22.71 17.10 -17.80
C GLY A 29 22.87 16.90 -16.29
N ALA A 30 23.65 15.92 -15.87
CA ALA A 30 23.98 15.69 -14.46
C ALA A 30 24.60 16.93 -13.80
N GLN A 31 25.56 17.59 -14.46
CA GLN A 31 26.18 18.82 -13.95
C GLN A 31 25.19 19.97 -13.77
N ARG A 32 24.22 20.12 -14.68
CA ARG A 32 23.18 21.15 -14.58
C ARG A 32 22.23 20.89 -13.40
N VAL A 33 21.87 19.63 -13.18
CA VAL A 33 21.03 19.23 -12.06
C VAL A 33 21.74 19.46 -10.72
N HIS A 34 23.03 19.10 -10.62
CA HIS A 34 23.86 19.42 -9.46
C HIS A 34 23.90 20.94 -9.19
N ALA A 35 24.18 21.73 -10.23
CA ALA A 35 24.22 23.19 -10.10
C ALA A 35 22.87 23.80 -9.67
N ALA A 36 21.74 23.25 -10.14
CA ALA A 36 20.42 23.69 -9.71
C ALA A 36 20.15 23.33 -8.24
N LEU A 37 20.49 22.12 -7.81
CA LEU A 37 20.37 21.72 -6.41
C LEU A 37 21.24 22.59 -5.50
N ASP A 38 22.46 22.91 -5.91
CA ASP A 38 23.38 23.83 -5.23
C ASP A 38 22.83 25.24 -5.08
N SER A 39 21.97 25.68 -6.01
CA SER A 39 21.42 27.03 -6.04
C SER A 39 20.19 27.25 -5.15
N VAL A 40 19.61 26.19 -4.56
CA VAL A 40 18.36 26.28 -3.79
C VAL A 40 18.55 26.14 -2.28
N ASP A 41 17.73 26.87 -1.51
CA ASP A 41 17.62 26.67 -0.06
C ASP A 41 16.73 25.46 0.23
N LEU A 42 17.35 24.32 0.56
CA LEU A 42 16.65 23.07 0.85
C LEU A 42 15.75 23.14 2.10
N ASN A 43 15.89 24.17 2.95
CA ASN A 43 14.96 24.39 4.06
C ASN A 43 13.57 24.83 3.58
N GLN A 44 13.45 25.31 2.33
CA GLN A 44 12.17 25.65 1.71
C GLN A 44 11.51 24.44 1.03
N VAL A 45 12.24 23.33 0.88
CA VAL A 45 11.76 22.11 0.21
C VAL A 45 11.26 21.13 1.26
N SER A 46 9.97 20.81 1.22
CA SER A 46 9.34 19.90 2.18
C SER A 46 9.89 18.47 2.05
N PRO A 47 9.79 17.64 3.11
CA PRO A 47 10.20 16.23 3.05
C PRO A 47 9.50 15.42 1.95
N SER A 48 8.26 15.78 1.60
CA SER A 48 7.53 15.13 0.51
C SER A 48 8.06 15.52 -0.87
N GLU A 49 8.42 16.79 -1.08
CA GLU A 49 9.03 17.26 -2.33
C GLU A 49 10.43 16.70 -2.53
N LYS A 50 11.23 16.60 -1.47
CA LYS A 50 12.54 15.90 -1.50
C LYS A 50 12.40 14.45 -1.97
N ARG A 51 11.39 13.72 -1.49
CA ARG A 51 11.12 12.34 -1.93
C ARG A 51 10.72 12.26 -3.40
N VAL A 52 9.93 13.22 -3.89
CA VAL A 52 9.55 13.31 -5.31
C VAL A 52 10.77 13.59 -6.18
N LEU A 53 11.61 14.56 -5.79
CA LEU A 53 12.86 14.86 -6.49
C LEU A 53 13.77 13.62 -6.54
N GLN A 54 13.96 12.94 -5.41
CA GLN A 54 14.80 11.74 -5.34
C GLN A 54 14.30 10.61 -6.25
N SER A 55 12.99 10.36 -6.26
CA SER A 55 12.39 9.32 -7.10
C SER A 55 12.52 9.64 -8.59
N LEU A 56 12.25 10.89 -8.98
CA LEU A 56 12.35 11.31 -10.37
C LEU A 56 13.80 11.31 -10.86
N ALA A 57 14.74 11.77 -10.03
CA ALA A 57 16.17 11.68 -10.32
C ALA A 57 16.58 10.24 -10.58
N GLY A 58 16.16 9.29 -9.75
CA GLY A 58 16.43 7.86 -9.93
C GLY A 58 15.88 7.30 -11.23
N SER A 59 14.65 7.67 -11.59
CA SER A 59 14.03 7.24 -12.85
C SER A 59 14.77 7.80 -14.07
N LEU A 60 15.09 9.09 -14.06
CA LEU A 60 15.73 9.78 -15.18
C LEU A 60 17.23 9.49 -15.30
N SER A 61 17.85 8.95 -14.25
CA SER A 61 19.24 8.48 -14.27
C SER A 61 19.38 6.98 -14.57
N SER A 62 18.26 6.25 -14.67
CA SER A 62 18.26 4.78 -14.64
C SER A 62 18.98 4.12 -15.81
N ASP A 63 19.01 4.78 -16.97
CA ASP A 63 19.72 4.35 -18.17
C ASP A 63 21.22 4.71 -18.14
N GLY A 64 21.69 5.27 -17.03
CA GLY A 64 23.07 5.70 -16.89
C GLY A 64 23.39 7.03 -17.59
N TYR A 65 22.39 7.82 -18.01
CA TYR A 65 22.60 9.10 -18.68
C TYR A 65 21.46 10.11 -18.46
N ILE A 66 21.76 11.30 -17.95
CA ILE A 66 20.76 12.40 -17.87
C ILE A 66 20.85 13.27 -19.12
N SER A 67 19.81 13.23 -19.96
CA SER A 67 19.74 14.07 -21.15
C SER A 67 19.51 15.55 -20.80
N GLY A 68 19.66 16.43 -21.80
CA GLY A 68 19.39 17.86 -21.62
C GLY A 68 17.94 18.15 -21.19
N ASN A 69 16.98 17.36 -21.70
CA ASN A 69 15.55 17.51 -21.38
C ASN A 69 15.24 16.99 -19.97
N ASP A 70 15.85 15.89 -19.56
CA ASP A 70 15.71 15.34 -18.21
C ASP A 70 16.27 16.33 -17.18
N ALA A 71 17.42 16.93 -17.51
CA ALA A 71 18.00 17.99 -16.71
C ALA A 71 17.08 19.22 -16.64
N ASP A 72 16.48 19.67 -17.75
CA ASP A 72 15.55 20.80 -17.74
C ASP A 72 14.32 20.55 -16.84
N ALA A 73 13.78 19.32 -16.88
CA ALA A 73 12.66 18.92 -16.03
C ALA A 73 13.05 18.92 -14.54
N LEU A 74 14.18 18.32 -14.19
CA LEU A 74 14.68 18.28 -12.81
C LEU A 74 15.05 19.67 -12.28
N VAL A 75 15.73 20.49 -13.09
CA VAL A 75 16.09 21.88 -12.74
C VAL A 75 14.83 22.70 -12.46
N SER A 76 13.82 22.59 -13.31
CA SER A 76 12.55 23.31 -13.16
C SER A 76 11.82 22.90 -11.87
N LEU A 77 11.82 21.61 -11.54
CA LEU A 77 11.24 21.09 -10.30
C LEU A 77 11.99 21.58 -9.06
N ILE A 78 13.33 21.52 -9.10
CA ILE A 78 14.20 21.99 -8.02
C ILE A 78 13.92 23.47 -7.72
N HIS A 79 13.87 24.32 -8.74
CA HIS A 79 13.56 25.75 -8.56
C HIS A 79 12.10 26.00 -8.19
N GLY A 80 11.17 25.21 -8.71
CA GLY A 80 9.74 25.29 -8.38
C GLY A 80 9.46 25.03 -6.91
N TYR A 81 10.02 23.95 -6.35
CA TYR A 81 9.85 23.62 -4.93
C TYR A 81 10.59 24.58 -4.00
N ALA A 82 11.68 25.19 -4.45
CA ALA A 82 12.46 26.13 -3.64
C ALA A 82 11.94 27.57 -3.64
N THR A 83 10.94 27.90 -4.48
CA THR A 83 10.39 29.25 -4.59
C THR A 83 8.98 29.33 -3.99
N PRO A 84 8.83 29.78 -2.73
CA PRO A 84 7.52 29.95 -2.13
C PRO A 84 6.71 30.98 -2.94
N ASN A 85 5.53 30.57 -3.42
CA ASN A 85 4.55 31.34 -4.21
C ASN A 85 4.85 31.53 -5.72
N SER A 86 5.79 30.81 -6.33
CA SER A 86 5.81 30.74 -7.79
C SER A 86 4.65 29.84 -8.23
N GLY A 87 3.61 30.41 -8.83
CA GLY A 87 2.58 29.62 -9.50
C GLY A 87 3.28 28.67 -10.47
N PHE A 88 3.19 27.37 -10.20
CA PHE A 88 4.01 26.32 -10.82
C PHE A 88 3.90 26.38 -12.35
N GLY A 89 4.88 27.02 -13.01
CA GLY A 89 4.98 27.15 -14.46
C GLY A 89 6.06 26.21 -14.97
N LEU A 90 5.67 25.03 -15.45
CA LEU A 90 6.59 24.14 -16.17
C LEU A 90 7.01 24.81 -17.49
N PRO A 91 8.31 24.89 -17.84
CA PRO A 91 8.73 25.32 -19.16
C PRO A 91 8.25 24.31 -20.22
N ALA A 92 7.90 24.82 -21.40
CA ALA A 92 7.41 24.02 -22.51
C ALA A 92 8.45 22.96 -22.92
N LEU A 93 8.15 21.69 -22.65
CA LEU A 93 8.89 20.55 -23.20
C LEU A 93 8.75 20.60 -24.73
N THR A 94 9.85 20.72 -25.46
CA THR A 94 9.83 20.72 -26.93
C THR A 94 9.71 19.29 -27.47
N PRO A 95 9.12 19.08 -28.67
CA PRO A 95 8.47 17.81 -29.05
C PRO A 95 9.38 16.64 -29.41
N ALA A 96 10.67 16.64 -29.04
CA ALA A 96 11.60 15.65 -29.58
C ALA A 96 11.30 14.20 -29.13
N HIS A 97 10.57 13.97 -28.02
CA HIS A 97 10.27 12.62 -27.53
C HIS A 97 8.83 12.41 -27.02
N THR A 98 7.84 13.14 -27.56
CA THR A 98 6.41 12.81 -27.34
C THR A 98 5.85 12.04 -28.53
N PRO A 99 5.04 10.97 -28.35
CA PRO A 99 4.40 10.25 -29.46
C PRO A 99 3.21 11.01 -30.09
N ILE A 100 3.03 12.30 -29.81
CA ILE A 100 1.89 13.08 -30.29
C ILE A 100 2.32 13.92 -31.51
N ASN A 101 2.14 13.33 -32.69
CA ASN A 101 2.35 13.99 -33.98
C ASN A 101 1.07 14.77 -34.37
N ALA A 102 0.97 16.05 -34.01
CA ALA A 102 -0.02 16.96 -34.61
C ALA A 102 0.53 18.40 -34.69
N PRO A 103 0.56 19.03 -35.89
CA PRO A 103 1.05 20.40 -36.02
C PRO A 103 -0.05 21.40 -35.62
N ILE A 104 0.13 22.09 -34.49
CA ILE A 104 -0.79 23.15 -34.07
C ILE A 104 -0.29 24.50 -34.64
N ARG A 105 -1.02 25.04 -35.62
CA ARG A 105 -0.92 26.44 -36.06
C ARG A 105 -1.79 27.31 -35.16
N MET A 106 -1.23 28.32 -34.50
CA MET A 106 -1.99 29.30 -33.72
C MET A 106 -2.32 30.55 -34.57
N PRO A 107 -3.56 31.05 -34.57
CA PRO A 107 -3.87 32.40 -35.02
C PRO A 107 -3.75 33.42 -33.87
N VAL A 108 -3.51 34.67 -34.28
CA VAL A 108 -3.16 35.84 -33.47
C VAL A 108 -4.31 36.30 -32.54
N ALA A 109 -3.91 36.62 -31.30
CA ALA A 109 -4.54 37.40 -30.22
C ALA A 109 -6.05 37.77 -30.27
N TYR A 110 -6.82 37.27 -29.29
CA TYR A 110 -8.09 37.87 -28.83
C TYR A 110 -8.13 37.96 -27.29
N PRO A 111 -8.66 39.05 -26.70
CA PRO A 111 -8.76 39.22 -25.26
C PRO A 111 -10.00 38.50 -24.72
N GLY A 112 -9.79 37.34 -24.08
CA GLY A 112 -10.84 36.56 -23.42
C GLY A 112 -10.26 35.73 -22.29
N SER A 113 -9.88 36.38 -21.19
CA SER A 113 -9.13 35.78 -20.06
C SER A 113 -9.85 34.62 -19.37
N ALA A 114 -11.19 34.60 -19.34
CA ALA A 114 -11.95 33.51 -18.71
C ALA A 114 -12.04 32.24 -19.57
N LEU A 115 -12.14 32.38 -20.89
CA LEU A 115 -12.16 31.24 -21.82
C LEU A 115 -10.75 30.64 -21.94
N PHE A 116 -9.73 31.49 -22.00
CA PHE A 116 -8.32 31.08 -22.00
C PHE A 116 -7.91 30.40 -20.70
N ALA A 117 -8.32 30.91 -19.53
CA ALA A 117 -8.02 30.27 -18.25
C ALA A 117 -8.62 28.87 -18.15
N ASN A 118 -9.89 28.68 -18.54
CA ASN A 118 -10.53 27.37 -18.48
C ASN A 118 -9.92 26.37 -19.46
N ILE A 119 -9.61 26.78 -20.70
CA ILE A 119 -8.97 25.92 -21.70
C ILE A 119 -7.54 25.58 -21.27
N PHE A 120 -6.78 26.54 -20.75
CA PHE A 120 -5.40 26.33 -20.33
C PHE A 120 -5.32 25.48 -19.06
N THR A 121 -6.20 25.70 -18.08
CA THR A 121 -6.30 24.83 -16.89
C THR A 121 -6.69 23.40 -17.26
N GLN A 122 -7.62 23.21 -18.21
CA GLN A 122 -7.97 21.87 -18.70
C GLN A 122 -6.80 21.21 -19.43
N LEU A 123 -6.08 21.95 -20.27
CA LEU A 123 -4.92 21.44 -21.01
C LEU A 123 -3.75 21.09 -20.08
N VAL A 124 -3.48 21.94 -19.07
CA VAL A 124 -2.45 21.70 -18.04
C VAL A 124 -2.83 20.51 -17.18
N ASN A 125 -4.09 20.40 -16.75
CA ASN A 125 -4.55 19.23 -15.99
C ASN A 125 -4.45 17.94 -16.81
N GLN A 126 -4.80 17.97 -18.10
CA GLN A 126 -4.60 16.83 -18.99
C GLN A 126 -3.13 16.47 -19.15
N ALA A 127 -2.24 17.45 -19.38
CA ALA A 127 -0.81 17.22 -19.51
C ALA A 127 -0.18 16.66 -18.22
N VAL A 128 -0.56 17.19 -17.05
CA VAL A 128 -0.11 16.70 -15.74
C VAL A 128 -0.60 15.27 -15.50
N GLN A 129 -1.84 14.95 -15.85
CA GLN A 129 -2.36 13.59 -15.72
C GLN A 129 -1.68 12.62 -16.70
N SER A 130 -1.44 13.03 -17.95
CA SER A 130 -0.69 12.24 -18.92
C SER A 130 0.73 11.94 -18.44
N PHE A 131 1.42 12.93 -17.85
CA PHE A 131 2.75 12.73 -17.28
C PHE A 131 2.72 11.77 -16.08
N ARG A 132 1.77 11.94 -15.15
CA ARG A 132 1.58 11.05 -14.00
C ARG A 132 1.31 9.61 -14.45
N ASN A 133 0.49 9.43 -15.47
CA ASN A 133 0.19 8.13 -16.04
C ASN A 133 1.43 7.52 -16.70
N ALA A 134 2.20 8.30 -17.46
CA ALA A 134 3.43 7.83 -18.09
C ALA A 134 4.50 7.42 -17.06
N ALA A 135 4.71 8.21 -16.01
CA ALA A 135 5.66 7.89 -14.95
C ALA A 135 5.25 6.63 -14.17
N PHE A 136 3.96 6.50 -13.86
CA PHE A 136 3.41 5.31 -13.22
C PHE A 136 3.58 4.05 -14.08
N LEU A 137 3.17 4.10 -15.36
CA LEU A 137 3.30 2.99 -16.29
C LEU A 137 4.75 2.62 -16.56
N GLY A 138 5.65 3.60 -16.69
CA GLY A 138 7.08 3.34 -16.84
C GLY A 138 7.68 2.63 -15.62
N SER A 139 7.29 3.04 -14.41
CA SER A 139 7.74 2.38 -13.18
C SER A 139 7.25 0.94 -13.10
N ALA A 140 5.97 0.70 -13.39
CA ALA A 140 5.38 -0.64 -13.42
C ALA A 140 6.03 -1.52 -14.50
N ALA A 141 6.25 -0.98 -15.70
CA ALA A 141 6.89 -1.70 -16.80
C ALA A 141 8.32 -2.13 -16.46
N ASN A 142 9.10 -1.27 -15.78
CA ASN A 142 10.45 -1.63 -15.33
C ASN A 142 10.42 -2.78 -14.32
N MET A 143 9.52 -2.76 -13.34
CA MET A 143 9.38 -3.85 -12.36
C MET A 143 8.98 -5.16 -13.05
N LEU A 144 8.05 -5.11 -14.00
CA LEU A 144 7.62 -6.27 -14.77
C LEU A 144 8.71 -6.78 -15.73
N ALA A 145 9.57 -5.91 -16.24
CA ALA A 145 10.68 -6.31 -17.12
C ALA A 145 11.79 -7.08 -16.38
N GLU A 146 11.92 -6.89 -15.06
CA GLU A 146 12.85 -7.62 -14.20
C GLU A 146 12.32 -9.01 -13.79
N THR A 147 11.03 -9.28 -14.00
CA THR A 147 10.46 -10.61 -13.79
C THR A 147 10.69 -11.51 -15.00
N ASP A 148 10.70 -12.83 -14.77
CA ASP A 148 10.62 -13.78 -15.85
C ASP A 148 9.40 -13.47 -16.73
N GLN A 149 9.43 -13.88 -18.00
CA GLN A 149 8.29 -13.73 -18.92
C GLN A 149 7.15 -14.71 -18.55
N SER A 150 6.85 -14.84 -17.26
CA SER A 150 5.74 -15.59 -16.73
C SER A 150 4.43 -15.06 -17.28
N THR A 151 3.50 -15.98 -17.43
CA THR A 151 2.12 -15.64 -17.81
C THR A 151 1.46 -14.67 -16.82
N GLY A 152 1.96 -14.57 -15.58
CA GLY A 152 1.47 -13.60 -14.60
C GLY A 152 1.89 -12.17 -14.91
N ALA A 153 3.18 -11.92 -15.10
CA ALA A 153 3.72 -10.59 -15.41
C ALA A 153 3.10 -10.00 -16.69
N GLN A 154 2.94 -10.83 -17.74
CA GLN A 154 2.30 -10.42 -18.99
C GLN A 154 0.83 -10.03 -18.81
N ARG A 155 0.10 -10.73 -17.95
CA ARG A 155 -1.31 -10.41 -17.66
C ARG A 155 -1.45 -9.12 -16.87
N VAL A 156 -0.52 -8.85 -15.94
CA VAL A 156 -0.48 -7.58 -15.19
C VAL A 156 -0.18 -6.42 -16.15
N ALA A 157 0.83 -6.56 -17.01
CA ALA A 157 1.14 -5.55 -18.03
C ALA A 157 -0.08 -5.26 -18.93
N GLN A 158 -0.73 -6.31 -19.43
CA GLN A 158 -1.93 -6.18 -20.24
C GLN A 158 -3.09 -5.51 -19.48
N ALA A 159 -3.26 -5.76 -18.19
CA ALA A 159 -4.29 -5.10 -17.40
C ALA A 159 -4.01 -3.61 -17.19
N LEU A 160 -2.75 -3.23 -16.95
CA LEU A 160 -2.34 -1.83 -16.87
C LEU A 160 -2.56 -1.07 -18.18
N ASP A 161 -2.24 -1.70 -19.33
CA ASP A 161 -2.45 -1.12 -20.65
C ASP A 161 -3.93 -0.86 -20.95
N ASN A 162 -4.82 -1.69 -20.41
CA ASN A 162 -6.27 -1.58 -20.59
C ASN A 162 -6.97 -0.76 -19.49
N ALA A 163 -6.25 -0.34 -18.45
CA ALA A 163 -6.82 0.36 -17.30
C ALA A 163 -7.18 1.81 -17.62
N ASP A 164 -8.32 2.28 -17.11
CA ASP A 164 -8.63 3.71 -17.11
C ASP A 164 -7.91 4.40 -15.95
N LEU A 165 -6.68 4.81 -16.19
CA LEU A 165 -5.83 5.48 -15.20
C LEU A 165 -6.33 6.87 -14.79
N SER A 166 -7.35 7.43 -15.47
CA SER A 166 -7.92 8.71 -15.08
C SER A 166 -8.64 8.64 -13.72
N ASN A 167 -9.12 7.44 -13.34
CA ASN A 167 -9.78 7.19 -12.06
C ASN A 167 -8.81 6.86 -10.92
N PHE A 168 -7.53 6.60 -11.23
CA PHE A 168 -6.55 6.27 -10.21
C PHE A 168 -6.23 7.51 -9.38
N SER A 169 -6.30 7.38 -8.06
CA SER A 169 -5.72 8.34 -7.13
C SER A 169 -4.19 8.22 -7.10
N ALA A 170 -3.52 9.12 -6.38
CA ALA A 170 -2.08 9.00 -6.15
C ALA A 170 -1.76 7.77 -5.29
N ASP A 171 -2.66 7.42 -4.37
CA ASP A 171 -2.49 6.28 -3.47
C ASP A 171 -2.74 4.96 -4.22
N ASP A 172 -3.72 4.90 -5.12
CA ASP A 172 -3.94 3.70 -5.95
C ASP A 172 -2.72 3.36 -6.80
N ARG A 173 -2.09 4.39 -7.41
CA ARG A 173 -0.86 4.21 -8.20
C ARG A 173 0.28 3.66 -7.35
N ARG A 174 0.52 4.24 -6.17
CA ARG A 174 1.56 3.77 -5.24
C ARG A 174 1.28 2.33 -4.80
N PHE A 175 0.03 2.05 -4.53
CA PHE A 175 -0.40 0.75 -4.07
C PHE A 175 -0.19 -0.31 -5.16
N VAL A 176 -0.61 -0.07 -6.40
CA VAL A 176 -0.32 -0.97 -7.54
C VAL A 176 1.18 -1.20 -7.73
N LEU A 177 2.00 -0.13 -7.66
CA LEU A 177 3.45 -0.29 -7.75
C LEU A 177 4.01 -1.15 -6.62
N SER A 178 3.48 -1.01 -5.39
CA SER A 178 3.89 -1.85 -4.27
C SER A 178 3.52 -3.32 -4.45
N LEU A 179 2.34 -3.60 -5.02
CA LEU A 179 1.91 -4.96 -5.34
C LEU A 179 2.83 -5.61 -6.36
N ILE A 180 3.12 -4.88 -7.45
CA ILE A 180 3.98 -5.38 -8.52
C ILE A 180 5.38 -5.62 -7.96
N GLY A 181 5.95 -4.66 -7.24
CA GLY A 181 7.28 -4.78 -6.65
C GLY A 181 7.40 -5.94 -5.66
N TYR A 182 6.35 -6.22 -4.88
CA TYR A 182 6.32 -7.34 -3.94
C TYR A 182 6.19 -8.69 -4.68
N ALA A 183 5.26 -8.81 -5.62
CA ALA A 183 5.07 -10.01 -6.43
C ALA A 183 6.25 -10.29 -7.38
N SER A 184 7.01 -9.26 -7.77
CA SER A 184 8.21 -9.41 -8.60
C SER A 184 9.47 -9.75 -7.80
N ALA A 185 9.42 -9.74 -6.47
CA ALA A 185 10.62 -9.76 -5.63
C ALA A 185 11.43 -11.07 -5.74
N ASP A 186 10.79 -12.19 -6.06
CA ASP A 186 11.45 -13.47 -6.32
C ASP A 186 11.79 -13.69 -7.82
N GLY A 187 11.55 -12.67 -8.65
CA GLY A 187 11.72 -12.70 -10.09
C GLY A 187 10.59 -13.39 -10.85
N HIS A 188 9.47 -13.75 -10.20
CA HIS A 188 8.36 -14.47 -10.83
C HIS A 188 6.99 -14.03 -10.29
N ILE A 189 6.12 -13.52 -11.16
CA ILE A 189 4.72 -13.24 -10.78
C ILE A 189 3.87 -14.47 -11.09
N SER A 190 3.41 -15.16 -10.05
CA SER A 190 2.50 -16.30 -10.19
C SER A 190 1.13 -15.88 -10.73
N ARG A 191 0.36 -16.86 -11.20
CA ARG A 191 -1.01 -16.62 -11.68
C ARG A 191 -1.93 -16.06 -10.59
N ALA A 192 -1.70 -16.43 -9.33
CA ALA A 192 -2.49 -15.97 -8.19
C ALA A 192 -2.20 -14.50 -7.89
N GLU A 193 -0.92 -14.13 -7.79
CA GLU A 193 -0.49 -12.74 -7.58
C GLU A 193 -0.94 -11.82 -8.72
N ALA A 194 -0.80 -12.29 -9.96
CA ALA A 194 -1.28 -11.56 -11.13
C ALA A 194 -2.78 -11.27 -11.06
N ASN A 195 -3.61 -12.25 -10.66
CA ASN A 195 -5.04 -12.02 -10.51
C ASN A 195 -5.32 -10.92 -9.47
N ILE A 196 -4.64 -10.94 -8.32
CA ILE A 196 -4.82 -9.94 -7.26
C ILE A 196 -4.47 -8.53 -7.75
N ILE A 197 -3.34 -8.39 -8.45
CA ILE A 197 -2.92 -7.11 -9.03
C ILE A 197 -3.95 -6.63 -10.05
N ILE A 198 -4.43 -7.53 -10.91
CA ILE A 198 -5.43 -7.21 -11.94
C ILE A 198 -6.77 -6.79 -11.32
N ASP A 199 -7.22 -7.49 -10.28
CA ASP A 199 -8.47 -7.18 -9.58
C ASP A 199 -8.40 -5.79 -8.95
N TYR A 200 -7.25 -5.42 -8.35
CA TYR A 200 -7.02 -4.06 -7.86
C TYR A 200 -7.01 -3.02 -8.97
N ILE A 201 -6.31 -3.29 -10.09
CA ILE A 201 -6.28 -2.37 -11.25
C ILE A 201 -7.68 -2.11 -11.77
N GLN A 202 -8.53 -3.14 -11.85
CA GLN A 202 -9.92 -3.02 -12.29
C GLN A 202 -10.75 -2.19 -11.29
N PHE A 203 -10.62 -2.47 -10.00
CA PHE A 203 -11.27 -1.67 -8.95
C PHE A 203 -10.87 -0.18 -9.04
N ALA A 204 -9.58 0.12 -9.09
CA ALA A 204 -9.05 1.49 -9.17
C ALA A 204 -9.44 2.19 -10.49
N SER A 205 -9.72 1.42 -11.55
CA SER A 205 -10.25 1.95 -12.81
C SER A 205 -11.73 2.32 -12.73
N GLY A 206 -12.40 2.12 -11.59
CA GLY A 206 -13.85 2.32 -11.44
C GLY A 206 -14.69 1.20 -12.07
N ASN A 207 -14.07 0.06 -12.39
CA ASN A 207 -14.73 -1.12 -12.93
C ASN A 207 -14.50 -2.31 -11.98
N PRO A 208 -15.20 -2.35 -10.83
CA PRO A 208 -15.08 -3.45 -9.87
C PRO A 208 -15.73 -4.70 -10.48
N GLY A 209 -15.03 -5.42 -11.36
CA GLY A 209 -15.57 -6.64 -11.96
C GLY A 209 -16.08 -7.59 -10.87
N ASN A 210 -17.34 -8.04 -10.94
CA ASN A 210 -18.01 -9.01 -10.05
C ASN A 210 -17.45 -9.16 -8.61
N ILE A 211 -17.13 -8.05 -7.92
CA ILE A 211 -16.81 -8.07 -6.49
C ILE A 211 -18.16 -8.14 -5.76
N THR A 212 -18.76 -9.33 -5.71
CA THR A 212 -20.09 -9.57 -5.13
C THR A 212 -20.00 -10.08 -3.69
N THR A 213 -19.14 -9.48 -2.87
CA THR A 213 -19.16 -9.67 -1.42
C THR A 213 -19.63 -8.38 -0.77
N GLN A 214 -20.66 -8.46 0.08
CA GLN A 214 -21.07 -7.35 0.94
C GLN A 214 -19.81 -6.81 1.65
N PRO A 215 -19.49 -5.51 1.54
CA PRO A 215 -18.29 -4.97 2.17
C PRO A 215 -18.41 -5.12 3.68
N TRP A 216 -17.41 -5.73 4.33
CA TRP A 216 -17.28 -5.69 5.78
C TRP A 216 -17.32 -4.24 6.27
N ASN A 217 -18.01 -4.02 7.39
CA ASN A 217 -18.29 -2.68 7.89
C ASN A 217 -17.69 -2.47 9.28
N VAL A 218 -16.95 -1.38 9.47
CA VAL A 218 -16.51 -0.94 10.80
C VAL A 218 -17.62 -0.06 11.38
N GLU A 219 -18.45 -0.64 12.25
CA GLU A 219 -19.66 0.00 12.78
C GLU A 219 -19.35 1.10 13.80
N ALA A 220 -18.29 0.90 14.59
CA ALA A 220 -17.84 1.84 15.61
C ALA A 220 -16.32 1.74 15.80
N ASN A 221 -15.66 2.88 16.03
CA ASN A 221 -14.27 2.96 16.46
C ASN A 221 -14.07 4.27 17.24
N ASP A 222 -13.78 4.18 18.55
CA ASP A 222 -13.48 5.34 19.40
C ASP A 222 -11.97 5.50 19.70
N GLY A 223 -11.13 4.69 19.05
CA GLY A 223 -9.69 4.63 19.23
C GLY A 223 -9.23 3.64 20.30
N GLN A 224 -10.12 3.11 21.15
CA GLN A 224 -9.82 2.06 22.14
C GLN A 224 -10.74 0.84 22.00
N HIS A 225 -11.96 1.05 21.52
CA HIS A 225 -12.94 0.02 21.23
C HIS A 225 -13.36 0.12 19.77
N ALA A 226 -13.60 -1.03 19.15
CA ALA A 226 -14.16 -1.09 17.82
C ALA A 226 -15.13 -2.25 17.67
N ARG A 227 -16.10 -2.08 16.77
CA ARG A 227 -17.02 -3.15 16.37
C ARG A 227 -17.00 -3.29 14.86
N ILE A 228 -16.79 -4.52 14.39
CA ILE A 228 -16.69 -4.84 12.97
C ILE A 228 -17.73 -5.90 12.63
N ASP A 229 -18.54 -5.62 11.62
CA ASP A 229 -19.44 -6.58 10.99
C ASP A 229 -18.71 -7.27 9.82
N LEU A 230 -18.50 -8.59 9.96
CA LEU A 230 -17.85 -9.45 8.98
C LEU A 230 -18.87 -10.28 8.17
N GLY A 231 -20.14 -9.86 8.11
CA GLY A 231 -21.21 -10.61 7.46
C GLY A 231 -21.84 -11.64 8.41
N HIS A 232 -21.37 -12.88 8.38
CA HIS A 232 -21.87 -13.95 9.28
C HIS A 232 -21.36 -13.84 10.71
N TYR A 233 -20.35 -13.00 10.94
CA TYR A 233 -19.71 -12.80 12.22
C TYR A 233 -19.70 -11.33 12.64
N THR A 234 -19.58 -11.09 13.95
CA THR A 234 -19.19 -9.78 14.48
C THR A 234 -17.92 -9.91 15.31
N LEU A 235 -17.12 -8.85 15.29
CA LEU A 235 -15.93 -8.72 16.09
C LEU A 235 -16.02 -7.48 16.98
N ASP A 236 -16.04 -7.68 18.29
CA ASP A 236 -15.96 -6.61 19.28
C ASP A 236 -14.55 -6.55 19.86
N ILE A 237 -13.85 -5.45 19.63
CA ILE A 237 -12.43 -5.25 19.96
C ILE A 237 -12.31 -4.27 21.12
N ASP A 238 -11.41 -4.56 22.05
CA ASP A 238 -11.05 -3.69 23.17
C ASP A 238 -9.53 -3.70 23.38
N GLN A 239 -8.90 -2.58 23.03
CA GLN A 239 -7.47 -2.37 23.19
C GLN A 239 -7.03 -2.46 24.64
N SER A 240 -7.84 -1.95 25.58
CA SER A 240 -7.44 -1.83 27.00
C SER A 240 -7.19 -3.19 27.67
N SER A 241 -7.67 -4.27 27.06
CA SER A 241 -7.52 -5.65 27.52
C SER A 241 -6.88 -6.57 26.47
N SER A 242 -6.26 -6.01 25.42
CA SER A 242 -5.68 -6.76 24.28
C SER A 242 -6.65 -7.79 23.69
N GLN A 243 -7.93 -7.39 23.61
CA GLN A 243 -9.04 -8.31 23.47
C GLN A 243 -9.76 -8.17 22.14
N PHE A 244 -10.25 -9.31 21.63
CA PHE A 244 -11.42 -9.31 20.78
C PHE A 244 -12.39 -10.45 21.13
N VAL A 245 -13.66 -10.24 20.80
CA VAL A 245 -14.74 -11.21 20.91
C VAL A 245 -15.32 -11.43 19.52
N LEU A 246 -15.14 -12.64 18.99
CA LEU A 246 -15.75 -13.09 17.75
C LEU A 246 -17.07 -13.77 18.06
N THR A 247 -18.16 -13.32 17.43
CA THR A 247 -19.50 -13.92 17.58
C THR A 247 -19.99 -14.44 16.24
N ASN A 248 -20.32 -15.73 16.16
CA ASN A 248 -21.02 -16.32 15.02
C ASN A 248 -22.52 -15.96 15.12
N LYS A 249 -23.05 -15.18 14.18
CA LYS A 249 -24.45 -14.70 14.23
C LYS A 249 -25.48 -15.81 14.03
N ALA A 250 -25.10 -16.90 13.35
CA ALA A 250 -26.00 -18.00 13.06
C ALA A 250 -26.14 -18.94 14.28
N THR A 251 -25.03 -19.28 14.93
CA THR A 251 -25.01 -20.24 16.04
C THR A 251 -25.09 -19.58 17.41
N GLY A 252 -24.74 -18.28 17.51
CA GLY A 252 -24.59 -17.55 18.76
C GLY A 252 -23.31 -17.90 19.53
N GLU A 253 -22.39 -18.64 18.91
CA GLU A 253 -21.12 -19.02 19.51
C GLU A 253 -20.20 -17.83 19.66
N VAL A 254 -19.44 -17.83 20.76
CA VAL A 254 -18.58 -16.72 21.14
C VAL A 254 -17.17 -17.24 21.42
N THR A 255 -16.21 -16.75 20.64
CA THR A 255 -14.79 -16.95 20.90
C THR A 255 -14.19 -15.66 21.42
N ARG A 256 -13.45 -15.72 22.52
CA ARG A 256 -12.82 -14.55 23.13
C ARG A 256 -11.33 -14.78 23.27
N ILE A 257 -10.55 -13.85 22.73
CA ILE A 257 -9.10 -13.77 22.92
C ILE A 257 -8.80 -12.52 23.76
N TRP A 258 -8.02 -12.63 24.85
CA TRP A 258 -7.79 -11.51 25.77
C TRP A 258 -6.53 -11.65 26.63
N GLY A 259 -5.96 -10.54 27.12
CA GLY A 259 -4.82 -10.55 28.06
C GLY A 259 -3.58 -11.26 27.50
N ASP A 260 -2.90 -12.06 28.34
CA ASP A 260 -1.79 -12.94 27.94
C ASP A 260 -2.32 -14.19 27.22
N PRO A 261 -2.39 -14.14 25.89
CA PRO A 261 -3.63 -14.26 25.15
C PRO A 261 -4.34 -15.57 25.51
N HIS A 262 -5.34 -15.43 26.37
CA HIS A 262 -6.27 -16.48 26.77
C HIS A 262 -7.24 -16.75 25.62
N PHE A 263 -7.44 -18.01 25.30
CA PHE A 263 -8.42 -18.49 24.34
C PHE A 263 -9.60 -19.08 25.11
N ASP A 264 -10.75 -18.41 25.05
CA ASP A 264 -12.02 -18.91 25.57
C ASP A 264 -12.98 -19.22 24.42
N ASN A 265 -13.72 -20.32 24.52
CA ASN A 265 -14.84 -20.63 23.64
C ASN A 265 -16.12 -20.84 24.46
N ASN A 266 -17.18 -20.09 24.16
CA ASN A 266 -18.46 -20.11 24.86
C ASN A 266 -18.32 -19.94 26.39
N GLY A 267 -17.36 -19.11 26.81
CA GLY A 267 -17.06 -18.84 28.22
C GLY A 267 -16.23 -19.93 28.94
N GLN A 268 -15.78 -20.96 28.22
CA GLN A 268 -14.87 -21.98 28.74
C GLN A 268 -13.43 -21.70 28.28
N ALA A 269 -12.50 -21.66 29.22
CA ALA A 269 -11.09 -21.49 28.92
C ALA A 269 -10.52 -22.77 28.27
N ILE A 270 -9.92 -22.60 27.09
CA ILE A 270 -9.22 -23.67 26.37
C ILE A 270 -7.73 -23.67 26.74
N GLY A 271 -7.09 -22.50 26.71
CA GLY A 271 -5.67 -22.35 26.99
C GLY A 271 -5.13 -20.96 26.68
N THR A 272 -3.82 -20.86 26.56
CA THR A 272 -3.10 -19.65 26.13
C THR A 272 -2.16 -19.98 24.98
N PHE A 273 -1.86 -19.00 24.15
CA PHE A 273 -0.92 -19.11 23.04
C PHE A 273 0.14 -18.00 23.14
N LYS A 274 1.27 -18.14 22.45
CA LYS A 274 2.36 -17.14 22.51
C LYS A 274 2.84 -16.68 21.16
N GLY A 275 2.83 -17.54 20.15
CA GLY A 275 3.11 -17.15 18.77
C GLY A 275 1.88 -16.68 18.00
N THR A 276 1.97 -16.75 16.68
CA THR A 276 0.88 -16.38 15.77
C THR A 276 -0.16 -17.50 15.73
N LEU A 277 -1.44 -17.13 15.82
CA LEU A 277 -2.58 -18.04 15.76
C LEU A 277 -3.58 -17.57 14.71
N THR A 278 -4.03 -18.46 13.84
CA THR A 278 -5.06 -18.19 12.84
C THR A 278 -6.33 -18.98 13.12
N LEU A 279 -7.44 -18.26 13.26
CA LEU A 279 -8.78 -18.81 13.31
C LEU A 279 -9.35 -18.89 11.88
N SER A 280 -9.68 -20.09 11.41
CA SER A 280 -10.32 -20.30 10.11
C SER A 280 -11.81 -20.56 10.33
N LEU A 281 -12.66 -19.65 9.87
CA LEU A 281 -14.11 -19.68 10.05
C LEU A 281 -14.80 -20.52 8.98
N ASP A 282 -16.04 -20.93 9.24
CA ASP A 282 -16.78 -21.83 8.34
C ASP A 282 -17.07 -21.21 6.95
N ASP A 283 -17.16 -19.89 6.88
CA ASP A 283 -17.43 -19.12 5.66
C ASP A 283 -16.15 -18.77 4.88
N GLY A 284 -15.00 -19.32 5.29
CA GLY A 284 -13.70 -19.10 4.68
C GLY A 284 -13.02 -17.80 5.10
N THR A 285 -13.59 -17.05 6.05
CA THR A 285 -12.89 -15.94 6.70
C THR A 285 -11.74 -16.47 7.56
N LYS A 286 -10.58 -15.82 7.49
CA LYS A 286 -9.43 -16.09 8.35
C LYS A 286 -9.16 -14.90 9.25
N LEU A 287 -8.85 -15.17 10.52
CA LEU A 287 -8.41 -14.17 11.50
C LEU A 287 -7.03 -14.57 12.02
N THR A 288 -5.98 -13.93 11.54
CA THR A 288 -4.62 -14.16 11.99
C THR A 288 -4.22 -13.16 13.07
N ILE A 289 -3.85 -13.68 14.23
CA ILE A 289 -3.57 -12.95 15.46
C ILE A 289 -2.06 -12.97 15.68
N ASN A 290 -1.43 -11.81 15.58
CA ASN A 290 -0.03 -11.67 15.96
C ASN A 290 0.06 -11.20 17.42
N THR A 291 1.11 -11.65 18.09
CA THR A 291 1.40 -11.33 19.48
C THR A 291 2.73 -10.61 19.59
N THR A 292 2.93 -9.87 20.67
CA THR A 292 4.22 -9.26 21.04
C THR A 292 4.55 -9.54 22.50
N PRO A 293 5.80 -9.81 22.86
CA PRO A 293 6.20 -9.94 24.26
C PRO A 293 5.88 -8.69 25.08
N ALA A 294 5.32 -8.86 26.27
CA ALA A 294 4.97 -7.80 27.22
C ALA A 294 5.92 -7.72 28.43
N GLY A 295 6.88 -8.66 28.54
CA GLY A 295 7.78 -8.81 29.68
C GLY A 295 7.33 -9.91 30.63
N ASN A 296 8.22 -10.36 31.53
CA ASN A 296 7.95 -11.45 32.50
C ASN A 296 7.40 -12.77 31.91
N GLY A 297 7.59 -12.99 30.60
CA GLY A 297 7.08 -14.17 29.89
C GLY A 297 5.65 -14.04 29.37
N GLU A 298 4.99 -12.90 29.57
CA GLU A 298 3.68 -12.55 29.01
C GLU A 298 3.81 -12.05 27.57
N PHE A 299 2.75 -12.24 26.79
CA PHE A 299 2.57 -11.77 25.42
C PHE A 299 1.23 -11.05 25.33
N TYR A 300 1.05 -10.10 24.42
CA TYR A 300 -0.26 -9.52 24.16
C TYR A 300 -0.56 -9.56 22.66
N SER A 301 -1.84 -9.79 22.32
CA SER A 301 -2.34 -9.61 20.96
C SER A 301 -2.02 -8.19 20.49
N SER A 302 -1.28 -8.08 19.39
CA SER A 302 -0.75 -6.80 18.89
C SER A 302 -1.43 -6.35 17.60
N LYS A 303 -1.72 -7.30 16.72
CA LYS A 303 -2.31 -7.08 15.41
C LYS A 303 -3.27 -8.20 15.06
N LEU A 304 -4.38 -7.85 14.43
CA LEU A 304 -5.32 -8.78 13.82
C LEU A 304 -5.34 -8.53 12.31
N THR A 305 -5.14 -9.59 11.54
CA THR A 305 -5.28 -9.58 10.09
C THR A 305 -6.47 -10.46 9.72
N ILE A 306 -7.51 -9.88 9.17
CA ILE A 306 -8.76 -10.56 8.80
C ILE A 306 -8.82 -10.59 7.28
N THR A 307 -9.05 -11.77 6.69
CA THR A 307 -9.06 -11.96 5.24
C THR A 307 -10.21 -12.88 4.82
N GLN A 308 -10.90 -12.57 3.72
CA GLN A 308 -11.89 -13.45 3.10
C GLN A 308 -11.98 -13.15 1.62
N GLY A 309 -11.44 -14.05 0.79
CA GLY A 309 -11.30 -13.79 -0.64
C GLY A 309 -10.55 -12.47 -0.87
N ASP A 310 -11.19 -11.52 -1.54
CA ASP A 310 -10.58 -10.22 -1.87
C ASP A 310 -10.71 -9.19 -0.73
N GLN A 311 -11.47 -9.46 0.33
CA GLN A 311 -11.64 -8.53 1.44
C GLN A 311 -10.59 -8.73 2.52
N ALA A 312 -10.11 -7.62 3.10
CA ALA A 312 -9.18 -7.63 4.21
C ALA A 312 -9.46 -6.50 5.21
N ILE A 313 -9.26 -6.78 6.48
CA ILE A 313 -9.17 -5.78 7.54
C ILE A 313 -7.88 -6.01 8.32
N VAL A 314 -7.11 -4.95 8.55
CA VAL A 314 -6.00 -4.95 9.51
C VAL A 314 -6.40 -4.10 10.69
N VAL A 315 -6.34 -4.70 11.88
CA VAL A 315 -6.42 -4.00 13.16
C VAL A 315 -5.02 -3.97 13.75
N ASP A 316 -4.44 -2.80 13.90
CA ASP A 316 -3.15 -2.58 14.54
C ASP A 316 -3.32 -1.86 15.89
N HIS A 317 -2.26 -1.86 16.69
CA HIS A 317 -2.22 -1.30 18.04
C HIS A 317 -3.22 -1.95 19.01
N LEU A 318 -3.56 -3.23 18.82
CA LEU A 318 -4.45 -3.97 19.71
C LEU A 318 -3.85 -4.18 21.11
N ASN A 319 -2.52 -4.15 21.21
CA ASN A 319 -1.81 -4.36 22.47
C ASN A 319 -2.21 -3.29 23.50
N GLN A 320 -2.64 -3.73 24.69
CA GLN A 320 -3.06 -2.86 25.79
C GLN A 320 -1.98 -1.89 26.30
N ASN A 321 -0.72 -2.19 26.06
CA ASN A 321 0.41 -1.30 26.39
C ASN A 321 0.71 -0.29 25.26
N SER A 322 0.04 -0.38 24.11
CA SER A 322 0.21 0.59 23.03
C SER A 322 -0.31 1.96 23.48
N THR A 323 0.49 3.00 23.27
CA THR A 323 0.09 4.39 23.50
C THR A 323 -0.63 5.01 22.30
N GLN A 324 -0.68 4.29 21.18
CA GLN A 324 -1.36 4.71 19.97
C GLN A 324 -2.79 4.15 19.95
N PRO A 325 -3.78 4.89 19.42
CA PRO A 325 -5.14 4.37 19.27
C PRO A 325 -5.18 3.22 18.26
N LEU A 326 -6.22 2.39 18.36
CA LEU A 326 -6.56 1.36 17.38
C LEU A 326 -6.54 1.93 15.96
N SER A 327 -5.72 1.31 15.11
CA SER A 327 -5.69 1.62 13.67
C SER A 327 -6.41 0.51 12.94
N ILE A 328 -7.49 0.85 12.22
CA ILE A 328 -8.27 -0.12 11.46
C ILE A 328 -8.23 0.28 10.00
N ILE A 329 -7.62 -0.57 9.17
CA ILE A 329 -7.55 -0.40 7.72
C ILE A 329 -8.43 -1.47 7.09
N ASN A 330 -9.53 -1.06 6.49
CA ASN A 330 -10.42 -1.92 5.73
C ASN A 330 -10.16 -1.77 4.23
N THR A 331 -10.01 -2.88 3.54
CA THR A 331 -9.73 -2.92 2.11
C THR A 331 -10.56 -4.03 1.43
N PRO A 332 -11.40 -3.70 0.43
CA PRO A 332 -12.29 -4.67 -0.20
C PRO A 332 -11.61 -5.55 -1.26
N ILE A 333 -10.30 -5.37 -1.51
CA ILE A 333 -9.60 -5.92 -2.70
C ILE A 333 -8.21 -6.52 -2.43
N LEU A 334 -7.73 -6.50 -1.18
CA LEU A 334 -6.39 -6.98 -0.81
C LEU A 334 -6.38 -8.24 0.03
N GLY A 335 -7.55 -8.84 0.26
CA GLY A 335 -7.74 -10.02 1.10
C GLY A 335 -6.75 -11.12 0.76
N ARG A 336 -6.69 -11.55 -0.50
CA ARG A 336 -5.83 -12.68 -0.92
C ARG A 336 -4.35 -12.36 -0.81
N LEU A 337 -3.94 -11.12 -1.12
CA LEU A 337 -2.54 -10.73 -1.00
C LEU A 337 -2.14 -10.69 0.46
N LEU A 338 -2.96 -10.03 1.28
CA LEU A 338 -2.69 -9.88 2.68
C LEU A 338 -2.70 -11.25 3.37
N ASP A 339 -3.58 -12.15 2.96
CA ASP A 339 -3.63 -13.53 3.40
C ASP A 339 -2.33 -14.27 3.05
N TRP A 340 -1.86 -14.12 1.81
CA TRP A 340 -0.61 -14.73 1.37
C TRP A 340 0.62 -14.16 2.09
N ALA A 341 0.66 -12.86 2.31
CA ALA A 341 1.76 -12.15 2.95
C ALA A 341 1.78 -12.32 4.49
N THR A 342 0.72 -12.87 5.06
CA THR A 342 0.58 -13.07 6.51
C THR A 342 0.94 -14.51 6.86
N ASP A 343 1.90 -14.67 7.76
CA ASP A 343 2.19 -15.99 8.32
C ASP A 343 1.03 -16.44 9.20
N ASP A 344 0.42 -17.56 8.86
CA ASP A 344 -0.74 -18.09 9.59
C ASP A 344 -0.38 -18.67 10.95
N GLY A 345 0.91 -18.99 11.20
CA GLY A 345 1.35 -19.65 12.43
C GLY A 345 0.55 -20.94 12.71
N THR A 346 0.09 -21.09 13.95
CA THR A 346 -0.78 -22.21 14.34
C THR A 346 -2.18 -21.98 13.77
N ARG A 347 -2.77 -22.98 13.11
CA ARG A 347 -4.12 -22.88 12.52
C ARG A 347 -5.13 -23.70 13.31
N VAL A 348 -6.27 -23.09 13.61
CA VAL A 348 -7.46 -23.76 14.16
C VAL A 348 -8.68 -23.46 13.29
N TYR A 349 -9.62 -24.38 13.29
CA TYR A 349 -10.78 -24.36 12.40
C TYR A 349 -12.04 -24.41 13.24
N GLU A 350 -13.02 -23.59 12.88
CA GLU A 350 -14.34 -23.64 13.47
C GLU A 350 -15.07 -24.90 12.98
N ASP A 351 -15.60 -25.70 13.91
CA ASP A 351 -16.54 -26.77 13.60
C ASP A 351 -17.92 -26.39 14.16
N THR A 352 -18.75 -25.81 13.29
CA THR A 352 -20.10 -25.35 13.65
C THR A 352 -21.06 -26.49 13.98
N ASN A 353 -20.73 -27.75 13.66
CA ASN A 353 -21.55 -28.91 14.05
C ASN A 353 -21.33 -29.28 15.51
N THR A 354 -20.07 -29.30 15.95
CA THR A 354 -19.69 -29.70 17.31
C THR A 354 -19.59 -28.50 18.26
N ARG A 355 -19.58 -27.28 17.72
CA ARG A 355 -19.43 -26.03 18.45
C ARG A 355 -18.08 -25.89 19.16
N GLN A 356 -17.05 -26.43 18.51
CA GLN A 356 -15.69 -26.51 19.01
C GLN A 356 -14.71 -25.99 17.99
N TRP A 357 -13.54 -25.58 18.50
CA TRP A 357 -12.38 -25.33 17.66
C TRP A 357 -11.59 -26.63 17.50
N VAL A 358 -11.18 -26.91 16.27
CA VAL A 358 -10.44 -28.13 15.93
C VAL A 358 -9.11 -27.80 15.26
N GLN A 359 -8.13 -28.68 15.43
CA GLN A 359 -6.90 -28.72 14.64
C GLN A 359 -7.01 -29.81 13.57
N LEU A 360 -6.28 -29.64 12.47
CA LEU A 360 -6.09 -30.67 11.44
C LEU A 360 -4.74 -31.35 11.65
N ASP A 361 -4.73 -32.68 11.80
CA ASP A 361 -3.49 -33.45 11.86
C ASP A 361 -2.91 -33.74 10.47
N ALA A 362 -1.71 -34.32 10.42
CA ALA A 362 -1.02 -34.66 9.17
C ALA A 362 -1.78 -35.71 8.30
N GLY A 363 -2.73 -36.44 8.89
CA GLY A 363 -3.60 -37.38 8.19
C GLY A 363 -4.89 -36.75 7.68
N GLY A 364 -5.14 -35.47 7.96
CA GLY A 364 -6.36 -34.75 7.60
C GLY A 364 -7.53 -34.99 8.56
N TRP A 365 -7.28 -35.55 9.75
CA TRP A 365 -8.31 -35.73 10.77
C TRP A 365 -8.40 -34.51 11.67
N THR A 366 -9.63 -34.19 12.08
CA THR A 366 -9.92 -33.09 12.99
C THR A 366 -9.91 -33.56 14.44
N HIS A 367 -9.22 -32.84 15.31
CA HIS A 367 -9.21 -33.06 16.76
C HIS A 367 -9.58 -31.78 17.48
N ALA A 368 -10.35 -31.86 18.56
CA ALA A 368 -10.60 -30.69 19.40
C ALA A 368 -9.27 -30.12 19.93
N ILE A 369 -9.16 -28.79 19.92
CA ILE A 369 -7.96 -28.13 20.48
C ILE A 369 -8.00 -28.16 22.01
N ASP A 370 -6.82 -28.14 22.62
CA ASP A 370 -6.62 -28.02 24.06
C ASP A 370 -5.49 -27.04 24.38
N GLY A 371 -5.27 -26.78 25.67
CA GLY A 371 -4.20 -25.88 26.11
C GLY A 371 -2.79 -26.35 25.78
N ASN A 372 -2.57 -27.66 25.59
CA ASN A 372 -1.24 -28.17 25.20
C ASN A 372 -0.95 -27.85 23.73
N PHE A 373 -1.95 -28.02 22.86
CA PHE A 373 -1.84 -27.63 21.45
C PHE A 373 -1.59 -26.13 21.31
N LEU A 374 -2.37 -25.29 22.00
CA LEU A 374 -2.20 -23.84 21.95
C LEU A 374 -0.85 -23.37 22.50
N ALA A 375 -0.29 -24.04 23.51
CA ALA A 375 1.02 -23.69 24.05
C ALA A 375 2.20 -23.98 23.11
N MET A 376 2.00 -24.73 22.01
CA MET A 376 3.02 -24.99 21.00
C MET A 376 3.16 -23.85 19.97
N SER A 377 2.23 -22.89 19.97
CA SER A 377 2.15 -21.78 19.01
C SER A 377 3.30 -20.80 19.09
#